data_AF-A0A416W6I7-F1
#
_entry.id   AF-A0A416W6I7-F1
#
_cell.length_a   1.000
_cell.length_b   1.000
_cell.length_c   1.000
_cell.angle_alpha   90.00
_cell.angle_beta   90.00
_cell.angle_gamma   90.00
#
_symmetry.space_group_name_H-M   'P 1'
#
loop_
_entity.id
_entity.type
_entity.pdbx_description
1 polymer ?
#
loop_
_entity_poly.entity_id
_entity_poly.type
_entity_poly.pdbx_seq_one_letter_code
_entity_poly.pdbx_strand_id
1 'polypeptide(L)'
;MLRTSSLLNLKKCNMKQLSLYIFLLLLAVACYDDLGNYDYTELNSVTVDSIRSNWYEKYSYADTLKINPVLNLALGGSEDHLKFEWKLMPLHARYNKDSIPVEEQKAGYIIGREKNLAYPLVEKPGDYAGFFYVKDTLTGVSYKTDFYVRLRTAVSDGWMVLCEEAGKARLDMISYTSENEKLVSHNIWEGLGMELGKPYKLVYNYNRTFGTSRLAYCEAGTFNLDPETLQPSEENNMIWQFSENPDKVEIVGGITMMNSDPRREIVVTSEGELFWRNYDDLINGIQFTFPVNKLEKSDEYFKVSRHIGYKPNYSWPNTCSVILYDETNRRFLALESMGKKDWWGDVTYEAKDYPNVLSFTGGTADYDANTGKDLVHMEGTREGYVFAVLKTPGTEDYDIYGMITNIDYKVERTHYLRLLPANGDKIIHFAFHPVFRILYYATEQGDVYQFNLSTPEKKAEKILSFPGERISVMKFQCPVAYVAYEPWERAREYWLYVAGYDTACEESVSGVLRMFDFPQQTSAPVLQQEIKQLGKIIDIAYRFKNDYKK
;
A
#
# COMPACT_ATOMS: atom_id res chain seq x y z
N MET A 1 70.90 92.53 -41.86
CA MET A 1 71.28 91.76 -43.06
C MET A 1 70.31 90.60 -43.22
N LEU A 2 69.68 90.51 -44.41
CA LEU A 2 68.93 89.39 -45.04
C LEU A 2 67.88 88.63 -44.18
N ARG A 3 66.56 88.87 -44.25
CA ARG A 3 65.53 88.62 -45.30
C ARG A 3 65.35 87.15 -45.76
N THR A 4 64.15 86.61 -45.44
CA THR A 4 63.25 85.68 -46.21
C THR A 4 63.77 84.26 -46.50
N SER A 5 63.04 83.13 -46.50
CA SER A 5 61.61 82.73 -46.58
C SER A 5 61.61 81.18 -46.46
N SER A 6 60.64 80.47 -45.89
CA SER A 6 59.36 80.15 -46.54
C SER A 6 58.47 79.33 -45.59
N LEU A 7 57.17 79.66 -45.60
CA LEU A 7 56.10 78.88 -45.02
C LEU A 7 55.76 77.69 -45.93
N LEU A 8 55.57 76.50 -45.37
CA LEU A 8 54.64 75.51 -45.92
C LEU A 8 53.70 75.00 -44.82
N ASN A 9 52.44 75.37 -44.98
CA ASN A 9 51.30 74.84 -44.25
C ASN A 9 51.15 73.33 -44.49
N LEU A 10 51.24 72.52 -43.44
CA LEU A 10 50.64 71.19 -43.42
C LEU A 10 49.47 71.20 -42.43
N LYS A 11 48.30 70.96 -43.02
CA LYS A 11 46.97 70.89 -42.43
C LYS A 11 46.99 70.24 -41.05
N LYS A 12 46.28 70.85 -40.09
CA LYS A 12 45.83 70.18 -38.85
C LYS A 12 45.22 68.83 -39.24
N CYS A 13 45.98 67.74 -39.08
CA CYS A 13 45.43 66.41 -39.12
C CYS A 13 44.50 66.33 -37.91
N ASN A 14 43.21 66.22 -38.18
CA ASN A 14 42.16 66.24 -37.17
C ASN A 14 42.47 65.12 -36.17
N MET A 15 42.74 65.44 -34.89
CA MET A 15 43.10 64.45 -33.86
C MET A 15 42.08 63.30 -33.74
N LYS A 16 40.84 63.51 -34.20
CA LYS A 16 39.82 62.47 -34.34
C LYS A 16 40.14 61.43 -35.42
N GLN A 17 40.75 61.82 -36.55
CA GLN A 17 41.19 60.89 -37.59
C GLN A 17 42.45 60.12 -37.19
N LEU A 18 43.41 60.77 -36.51
CA LEU A 18 44.60 60.07 -36.00
C LEU A 18 44.24 59.04 -34.91
N SER A 19 43.30 59.39 -34.03
CA SER A 19 42.73 58.46 -33.03
C SER A 19 41.96 57.32 -33.71
N LEU A 20 41.21 57.60 -34.78
CA LEU A 20 40.48 56.58 -35.55
C LEU A 20 41.44 55.60 -36.26
N TYR A 21 42.57 56.07 -36.81
CA TYR A 21 43.57 55.18 -37.43
C TYR A 21 44.32 54.33 -36.40
N ILE A 22 44.63 54.87 -35.22
CA ILE A 22 45.23 54.12 -34.11
C ILE A 22 44.24 53.08 -33.55
N PHE A 23 42.96 53.44 -33.44
CA PHE A 23 41.90 52.52 -33.01
C PHE A 23 41.63 51.42 -34.05
N LEU A 24 41.65 51.73 -35.35
CA LEU A 24 41.56 50.72 -36.41
C LEU A 24 42.78 49.78 -36.45
N LEU A 25 43.99 50.29 -36.14
CA LEU A 25 45.18 49.45 -36.05
C LEU A 25 45.11 48.50 -34.84
N LEU A 26 44.56 48.96 -33.70
CA LEU A 26 44.36 48.15 -32.50
C LEU A 26 43.24 47.10 -32.67
N LEU A 27 42.19 47.41 -33.45
CA LEU A 27 41.14 46.44 -33.80
C LEU A 27 41.65 45.34 -34.77
N ALA A 28 42.64 45.63 -35.61
CA ALA A 28 43.24 44.64 -36.52
C ALA A 28 44.20 43.65 -35.81
N VAL A 29 44.67 43.97 -34.60
CA VAL A 29 45.50 43.06 -33.77
C VAL A 29 44.65 42.32 -32.71
N ALA A 30 43.42 42.80 -32.43
CA ALA A 30 42.49 42.16 -31.51
C ALA A 30 41.66 41.01 -32.13
N CYS A 31 41.71 40.84 -33.45
CA CYS A 31 41.24 39.64 -34.15
C CYS A 31 42.41 38.96 -34.86
N TYR A 32 43.49 38.68 -34.14
CA TYR A 32 44.22 37.45 -34.42
C TYR A 32 43.47 36.37 -33.65
N ASP A 33 42.65 35.59 -34.34
CA ASP A 33 42.14 34.34 -33.79
C ASP A 33 43.37 33.57 -33.30
N ASP A 34 43.45 33.33 -32.00
CA ASP A 34 44.36 32.33 -31.46
C ASP A 34 43.93 30.99 -32.09
N LEU A 35 44.50 30.67 -33.26
CA LEU A 35 44.68 29.30 -33.71
C LEU A 35 45.73 28.68 -32.80
N GLY A 36 45.39 28.60 -31.51
CA GLY A 36 46.03 27.74 -30.57
C GLY A 36 45.91 26.36 -31.19
N ASN A 37 47.05 25.83 -31.61
CA ASN A 37 47.20 24.43 -31.94
C ASN A 37 47.07 23.66 -30.62
N TYR A 38 45.84 23.57 -30.11
CA TYR A 38 45.52 22.71 -29.00
C TYR A 38 45.59 21.30 -29.56
N ASP A 39 46.63 20.56 -29.19
CA ASP A 39 46.60 19.10 -29.30
C ASP A 39 45.48 18.62 -28.39
N TYR A 40 44.28 18.49 -28.94
CA TYR A 40 43.17 17.82 -28.28
C TYR A 40 43.53 16.34 -28.21
N THR A 41 44.10 15.92 -27.09
CA THR A 41 44.17 14.50 -26.78
C THR A 41 42.75 14.02 -26.55
N GLU A 42 42.27 13.09 -27.39
CA GLU A 42 41.00 12.41 -27.16
C GLU A 42 41.00 11.84 -25.73
N LEU A 43 40.01 12.23 -24.93
CA LEU A 43 39.83 11.69 -23.59
C LEU A 43 39.24 10.29 -23.72
N ASN A 44 39.82 9.33 -23.00
CA ASN A 44 39.28 7.98 -22.91
C ASN A 44 37.99 8.00 -22.07
N SER A 45 36.86 8.31 -22.71
CA SER A 45 35.59 8.36 -22.00
C SER A 45 35.21 6.98 -21.47
N VAL A 46 34.76 6.95 -20.21
CA VAL A 46 34.28 5.74 -19.55
C VAL A 46 32.76 5.71 -19.58
N THR A 47 32.17 4.71 -20.23
CA THR A 47 30.72 4.43 -20.12
C THR A 47 30.48 3.16 -19.31
N VAL A 48 29.36 3.14 -18.58
CA VAL A 48 28.98 2.04 -17.68
C VAL A 48 27.53 1.67 -17.95
N ASP A 49 27.31 0.75 -18.88
CA ASP A 49 25.97 0.38 -19.35
C ASP A 49 25.33 -0.73 -18.50
N SER A 50 26.11 -1.40 -17.65
CA SER A 50 25.67 -2.53 -16.83
C SER A 50 24.92 -2.12 -15.55
N ILE A 51 24.95 -0.84 -15.17
CA ILE A 51 24.21 -0.34 -14.01
C ILE A 51 22.81 0.02 -14.48
N ARG A 52 21.81 -0.72 -14.01
CA ARG A 52 20.40 -0.45 -14.35
C ARG A 52 19.98 0.95 -13.89
N SER A 53 19.20 1.63 -14.73
CA SER A 53 18.54 2.90 -14.42
C SER A 53 17.32 2.74 -13.49
N ASN A 54 16.77 1.52 -13.40
CA ASN A 54 15.67 1.18 -12.51
C ASN A 54 16.13 0.99 -11.05
N TRP A 55 15.18 1.02 -10.12
CA TRP A 55 15.44 0.89 -8.69
C TRP A 55 15.97 -0.50 -8.28
N TYR A 56 16.95 -0.51 -7.39
CA TYR A 56 17.33 -1.69 -6.60
C TYR A 56 16.46 -1.76 -5.35
N GLU A 57 15.43 -2.61 -5.37
CA GLU A 57 14.59 -2.89 -4.20
C GLU A 57 15.28 -3.94 -3.31
N LYS A 58 15.57 -3.60 -2.05
CA LYS A 58 16.33 -4.42 -1.09
C LYS A 58 15.79 -4.28 0.34
N TYR A 59 16.12 -5.23 1.22
CA TYR A 59 15.84 -5.15 2.66
C TYR A 59 16.98 -4.50 3.43
N SER A 60 16.62 -3.47 4.20
CA SER A 60 17.51 -2.84 5.19
C SER A 60 17.95 -3.87 6.24
N TYR A 61 19.23 -3.86 6.61
CA TYR A 61 19.88 -4.74 7.60
C TYR A 61 19.91 -6.24 7.29
N ALA A 62 19.37 -6.68 6.15
CA ALA A 62 19.35 -8.09 5.75
C ALA A 62 20.08 -8.34 4.42
N ASP A 63 19.92 -7.45 3.44
CA ASP A 63 20.49 -7.63 2.12
C ASP A 63 21.89 -7.05 1.97
N THR A 64 22.63 -7.59 1.00
CA THR A 64 23.86 -6.99 0.47
C THR A 64 23.60 -6.41 -0.92
N LEU A 65 23.92 -5.13 -1.12
CA LEU A 65 23.91 -4.50 -2.43
C LEU A 65 25.14 -4.96 -3.22
N LYS A 66 24.90 -5.74 -4.28
CA LYS A 66 25.95 -6.26 -5.17
C LYS A 66 25.82 -5.66 -6.56
N ILE A 67 26.84 -4.95 -7.03
CA ILE A 67 26.88 -4.33 -8.36
C ILE A 67 28.27 -4.57 -8.96
N ASN A 68 28.32 -5.24 -10.11
CA ASN A 68 29.55 -5.53 -10.83
C ASN A 68 29.55 -4.76 -12.16
N PRO A 69 30.10 -3.53 -12.20
CA PRO A 69 30.05 -2.70 -13.39
C PRO A 69 30.98 -3.22 -14.50
N VAL A 70 30.51 -3.15 -15.74
CA VAL A 70 31.30 -3.36 -16.96
C VAL A 70 31.63 -1.98 -17.51
N LEU A 71 32.92 -1.69 -17.63
CA LEU A 71 33.42 -0.41 -18.13
C LEU A 71 33.77 -0.54 -19.60
N ASN A 72 33.29 0.40 -20.42
CA ASN A 72 33.71 0.54 -21.80
C ASN A 72 34.60 1.80 -21.90
N LEU A 73 35.86 1.60 -22.26
CA LEU A 73 36.85 2.65 -22.49
C LEU A 73 36.87 2.98 -23.98
N ALA A 74 36.49 4.20 -24.36
CA ALA A 74 36.34 4.61 -25.77
C ALA A 74 37.61 4.41 -26.62
N LEU A 75 38.79 4.53 -26.03
CA LEU A 75 40.10 4.36 -26.68
C LEU A 75 40.75 2.99 -26.38
N GLY A 76 40.03 2.09 -25.71
CA GLY A 76 40.58 0.85 -25.16
C GLY A 76 41.57 1.11 -24.01
N GLY A 77 42.28 0.05 -23.59
CA GLY A 77 43.33 0.15 -22.57
C GLY A 77 43.03 -0.60 -21.26
N SER A 78 43.92 -0.43 -20.29
CA SER A 78 43.84 -1.08 -18.97
C SER A 78 43.05 -0.22 -17.97
N GLU A 79 42.39 -0.85 -17.01
CA GLU A 79 41.70 -0.18 -15.90
C GLU A 79 42.63 0.17 -14.72
N ASP A 80 43.92 -0.18 -14.77
CA ASP A 80 44.86 -0.06 -13.63
C ASP A 80 45.02 1.37 -13.08
N HIS A 81 44.75 2.37 -13.91
CA HIS A 81 44.85 3.78 -13.56
C HIS A 81 43.51 4.36 -13.08
N LEU A 82 42.45 3.56 -13.00
CA LEU A 82 41.13 3.98 -12.55
C LEU A 82 40.98 3.79 -11.05
N LYS A 83 40.33 4.76 -10.40
CA LYS A 83 39.90 4.68 -9.01
C LYS A 83 38.39 4.77 -8.94
N PHE A 84 37.82 3.97 -8.04
CA PHE A 84 36.38 3.82 -7.89
C PHE A 84 35.89 4.39 -6.57
N GLU A 85 34.70 4.98 -6.57
CA GLU A 85 34.02 5.41 -5.35
C GLU A 85 32.51 5.23 -5.52
N TRP A 86 31.91 4.52 -4.57
CA TRP A 86 30.47 4.32 -4.49
C TRP A 86 29.91 5.17 -3.37
N LYS A 87 28.83 5.89 -3.66
CA LYS A 87 28.06 6.64 -2.67
C LYS A 87 26.60 6.22 -2.65
N LEU A 88 25.99 6.28 -1.48
CA LEU A 88 24.57 6.06 -1.28
C LEU A 88 24.01 7.15 -0.36
N MET A 89 23.05 7.92 -0.86
CA MET A 89 22.54 9.13 -0.21
C MET A 89 21.01 9.08 -0.13
N PRO A 90 20.37 9.44 1.00
CA PRO A 90 18.92 9.52 1.06
C PRO A 90 18.38 10.55 0.06
N LEU A 91 17.38 10.19 -0.75
CA LEU A 91 16.83 11.02 -1.82
C LEU A 91 16.22 12.34 -1.31
N HIS A 92 15.71 12.32 -0.07
CA HIS A 92 15.08 13.46 0.60
C HIS A 92 15.91 14.03 1.76
N ALA A 93 17.22 13.78 1.79
CA ALA A 93 18.09 14.40 2.78
C ALA A 93 18.01 15.94 2.63
N ARG A 94 17.66 16.65 3.72
CA ARG A 94 17.81 18.11 3.77
C ARG A 94 19.31 18.41 3.63
N TYR A 95 19.67 19.24 2.64
CA TYR A 95 21.03 19.76 2.50
C TYR A 95 21.40 20.54 3.77
N ASN A 96 22.61 20.29 4.29
CA ASN A 96 23.12 20.81 5.56
C ASN A 96 22.27 20.45 6.78
N LYS A 97 22.67 19.41 7.52
CA LYS A 97 22.45 19.46 8.97
C LYS A 97 23.38 20.56 9.45
N ASP A 98 22.85 21.65 10.01
CA ASP A 98 23.58 22.88 10.40
C ASP A 98 24.73 22.66 11.42
N SER A 99 25.05 21.41 11.75
CA SER A 99 26.00 20.99 12.79
C SER A 99 27.09 20.02 12.32
N ILE A 100 27.12 19.61 11.04
CA ILE A 100 28.13 18.67 10.52
C ILE A 100 28.87 19.27 9.32
N PRO A 101 30.22 19.31 9.31
CA PRO A 101 31.00 19.74 8.15
C PRO A 101 30.65 18.95 6.88
N VAL A 102 30.58 19.65 5.73
CA VAL A 102 30.21 19.07 4.43
C VAL A 102 31.08 17.87 4.04
N GLU A 103 32.37 17.89 4.37
CA GLU A 103 33.30 16.80 4.05
C GLU A 103 33.05 15.56 4.91
N GLU A 104 32.72 15.73 6.20
CA GLU A 104 32.32 14.64 7.09
C GLU A 104 30.97 14.05 6.66
N GLN A 105 30.05 14.90 6.23
CA GLN A 105 28.76 14.48 5.68
C GLN A 105 28.93 13.68 4.38
N LYS A 106 29.82 14.10 3.47
CA LYS A 106 30.11 13.37 2.23
C LYS A 106 30.80 12.03 2.48
N ALA A 107 31.72 11.96 3.45
CA ALA A 107 32.41 10.73 3.81
C ALA A 107 31.43 9.68 4.36
N GLY A 108 30.42 10.11 5.13
CA GLY A 108 29.38 9.24 5.68
C GLY A 108 28.47 8.56 4.64
N TYR A 109 28.53 8.94 3.37
CA TYR A 109 27.77 8.32 2.29
C TYR A 109 28.58 7.33 1.44
N ILE A 110 29.88 7.16 1.70
CA ILE A 110 30.74 6.29 0.90
C ILE A 110 30.52 4.83 1.34
N ILE A 111 30.09 3.99 0.40
CA ILE A 111 29.76 2.58 0.65
C ILE A 111 30.75 1.60 0.02
N GLY A 112 31.74 2.09 -0.75
CA GLY A 112 32.75 1.24 -1.36
C GLY A 112 33.77 2.02 -2.19
N ARG A 113 34.95 1.42 -2.38
CA ARG A 113 36.05 1.96 -3.22
C ARG A 113 36.59 0.97 -4.24
N GLU A 114 36.03 -0.23 -4.26
CA GLU A 114 36.35 -1.26 -5.25
C GLU A 114 35.47 -1.09 -6.50
N LYS A 115 35.94 -1.58 -7.65
CA LYS A 115 35.14 -1.62 -8.89
C LYS A 115 33.82 -2.36 -8.66
N ASN A 116 33.93 -3.57 -8.12
CA ASN A 116 32.79 -4.42 -7.80
C ASN A 116 32.31 -4.10 -6.38
N LEU A 117 31.06 -3.67 -6.26
CA LEU A 117 30.44 -3.37 -4.98
C LEU A 117 29.84 -4.64 -4.38
N ALA A 118 30.14 -4.89 -3.11
CA ALA A 118 29.43 -5.84 -2.26
C ALA A 118 29.30 -5.21 -0.87
N TYR A 119 28.20 -4.49 -0.65
CA TYR A 119 27.99 -3.67 0.54
C TYR A 119 26.78 -4.16 1.36
N PRO A 120 26.97 -4.61 2.61
CA PRO A 120 25.87 -4.92 3.52
C PRO A 120 25.04 -3.66 3.79
N LEU A 121 23.76 -3.69 3.48
CA LEU A 121 22.89 -2.52 3.62
C LEU A 121 22.56 -2.30 5.10
N VAL A 122 23.05 -1.18 5.64
CA VAL A 122 22.87 -0.79 7.05
C VAL A 122 22.11 0.53 7.20
N GLU A 123 21.71 1.13 6.08
CA GLU A 123 20.93 2.34 6.07
C GLU A 123 19.48 2.03 6.45
N LYS A 124 18.82 3.00 7.09
CA LYS A 124 17.40 2.89 7.45
C LYS A 124 16.52 2.69 6.20
N PRO A 125 15.35 2.05 6.33
CA PRO A 125 14.37 1.97 5.25
C PRO A 125 14.06 3.34 4.64
N GLY A 126 13.97 3.41 3.31
CA GLY A 126 13.76 4.65 2.58
C GLY A 126 14.30 4.59 1.15
N ASP A 127 14.20 5.73 0.46
CA ASP A 127 14.62 5.91 -0.93
C ASP A 127 15.99 6.60 -0.98
N TYR A 128 16.92 6.03 -1.76
CA TYR A 128 18.31 6.47 -1.87
C TYR A 128 18.74 6.68 -3.32
N ALA A 129 19.49 7.75 -3.56
CA ALA A 129 20.27 7.94 -4.78
C ALA A 129 21.68 7.41 -4.58
N GLY A 130 22.13 6.58 -5.51
CA GLY A 130 23.45 6.00 -5.57
C GLY A 130 24.29 6.65 -6.67
N PHE A 131 25.58 6.79 -6.42
CA PHE A 131 26.53 7.37 -7.36
C PHE A 131 27.77 6.48 -7.46
N PHE A 132 28.08 6.04 -8.67
CA PHE A 132 29.33 5.35 -8.99
C PHE A 132 30.26 6.31 -9.72
N TYR A 133 31.39 6.61 -9.10
CA TYR A 133 32.43 7.47 -9.67
C TYR A 133 33.60 6.62 -10.16
N VAL A 134 34.03 6.88 -11.39
CA VAL A 134 35.26 6.35 -11.98
C VAL A 134 36.19 7.52 -12.24
N LYS A 135 37.31 7.59 -11.53
CA LYS A 135 38.33 8.62 -11.70
C LYS A 135 39.53 8.05 -12.45
N ASP A 136 39.82 8.61 -13.60
CA ASP A 136 41.07 8.40 -14.30
C ASP A 136 42.18 9.20 -13.61
N THR A 137 43.20 8.50 -13.09
CA THR A 137 44.32 9.15 -12.39
C THR A 137 45.35 9.79 -13.31
N LEU A 138 45.37 9.43 -14.59
CA LEU A 138 46.26 10.02 -15.60
C LEU A 138 45.75 11.39 -16.05
N THR A 139 44.44 11.51 -16.29
CA THR A 139 43.82 12.76 -16.76
C THR A 139 43.21 13.59 -15.63
N GLY A 140 42.93 12.96 -14.48
CA GLY A 140 42.22 13.59 -13.36
C GLY A 140 40.71 13.68 -13.55
N VAL A 141 40.18 13.28 -14.71
CA VAL A 141 38.76 13.33 -15.06
C VAL A 141 37.98 12.28 -14.27
N SER A 142 36.76 12.62 -13.87
CA SER A 142 35.85 11.72 -13.17
C SER A 142 34.54 11.56 -13.93
N TYR A 143 34.14 10.32 -14.15
CA TYR A 143 32.88 9.93 -14.77
C TYR A 143 31.92 9.46 -13.69
N LYS A 144 30.63 9.79 -13.84
CA LYS A 144 29.60 9.48 -12.86
C LYS A 144 28.47 8.67 -13.51
N THR A 145 28.07 7.60 -12.86
CA THR A 145 26.87 6.83 -13.19
C THR A 145 25.93 6.81 -11.99
N ASP A 146 24.67 7.15 -12.23
CA ASP A 146 23.63 7.23 -11.20
C ASP A 146 22.87 5.91 -11.12
N PHE A 147 22.44 5.54 -9.92
CA PHE A 147 21.52 4.44 -9.66
C PHE A 147 20.59 4.77 -8.50
N TYR A 148 19.53 4.00 -8.30
CA TYR A 148 18.57 4.23 -7.22
C TYR A 148 18.37 2.97 -6.39
N VAL A 149 18.33 3.10 -5.08
CA VAL A 149 18.09 1.99 -4.15
C VAL A 149 16.89 2.32 -3.30
N ARG A 150 15.97 1.36 -3.17
CA ARG A 150 14.86 1.45 -2.23
C ARG A 150 15.03 0.39 -1.16
N LEU A 151 15.21 0.85 0.08
CA LEU A 151 15.33 -0.01 1.24
C LEU A 151 14.00 -0.16 1.94
N ARG A 152 13.58 -1.40 2.11
CA ARG A 152 12.35 -1.82 2.78
C ARG A 152 12.71 -2.43 4.14
N THR A 153 11.83 -2.34 5.13
CA THR A 153 11.89 -3.32 6.23
C THR A 153 11.25 -4.61 5.76
N ALA A 154 11.64 -5.74 6.35
CA ALA A 154 10.96 -7.03 6.21
C ALA A 154 9.47 -7.01 6.63
N VAL A 155 8.97 -5.86 7.13
CA VAL A 155 7.61 -5.66 7.64
C VAL A 155 6.86 -4.50 6.97
N SER A 156 7.44 -3.86 5.94
CA SER A 156 6.91 -2.62 5.36
C SER A 156 5.80 -2.81 4.32
N ASP A 157 5.71 -3.98 3.70
CA ASP A 157 4.72 -4.33 2.66
C ASP A 157 4.65 -5.86 2.55
N GLY A 158 3.43 -6.40 2.39
CA GLY A 158 3.19 -7.83 2.27
C GLY A 158 2.12 -8.36 3.22
N TRP A 159 2.05 -9.68 3.38
CA TRP A 159 1.05 -10.34 4.23
C TRP A 159 1.47 -10.33 5.69
N MET A 160 0.67 -9.67 6.52
CA MET A 160 0.64 -9.88 7.96
C MET A 160 -0.18 -11.15 8.23
N VAL A 161 0.42 -12.12 8.91
CA VAL A 161 -0.18 -13.43 9.19
C VAL A 161 -0.24 -13.61 10.71
N LEU A 162 -1.42 -13.36 11.28
CA LEU A 162 -1.66 -13.50 12.71
C LEU A 162 -1.86 -14.97 13.03
N CYS A 163 -1.02 -15.52 13.91
CA CYS A 163 -1.02 -16.93 14.25
C CYS A 163 -1.13 -17.15 15.76
N GLU A 164 -1.67 -18.30 16.14
CA GLU A 164 -1.69 -18.79 17.52
C GLU A 164 -0.59 -19.83 17.72
N GLU A 165 0.11 -19.77 18.85
CA GLU A 165 1.05 -20.82 19.26
C GLU A 165 0.96 -21.00 20.77
N ALA A 166 0.50 -22.18 21.22
CA ALA A 166 0.28 -22.53 22.62
C ALA A 166 -0.60 -21.49 23.36
N GLY A 167 -1.62 -20.96 22.69
CA GLY A 167 -2.53 -19.94 23.23
C GLY A 167 -1.95 -18.52 23.25
N LYS A 168 -0.78 -18.28 22.64
CA LYS A 168 -0.16 -16.96 22.52
C LYS A 168 -0.20 -16.45 21.08
N ALA A 169 -0.38 -15.15 20.93
CA ALA A 169 -0.35 -14.50 19.64
C ALA A 169 1.10 -14.34 19.15
N ARG A 170 1.32 -14.67 17.87
CA ARG A 170 2.52 -14.32 17.11
C ARG A 170 2.12 -13.74 15.76
N LEU A 171 3.04 -13.00 15.15
CA LEU A 171 2.85 -12.45 13.81
C LEU A 171 3.96 -12.96 12.89
N ASP A 172 3.60 -13.64 11.81
CA ASP A 172 4.50 -13.92 10.71
C ASP A 172 4.31 -12.85 9.62
N MET A 173 5.36 -12.54 8.87
CA MET A 173 5.32 -11.56 7.79
C MET A 173 5.87 -12.15 6.49
N ILE A 174 5.14 -11.97 5.40
CA ILE A 174 5.57 -12.37 4.06
C ILE A 174 5.69 -11.11 3.21
N SER A 175 6.93 -10.67 2.96
CA SER A 175 7.21 -9.49 2.13
C SER A 175 7.75 -9.87 0.75
N TYR A 176 7.55 -8.98 -0.23
CA TYR A 176 7.98 -9.18 -1.62
C TYR A 176 8.89 -8.05 -2.08
N THR A 177 10.04 -8.38 -2.66
CA THR A 177 10.94 -7.41 -3.34
C THR A 177 10.74 -7.40 -4.84
N SER A 178 10.27 -8.52 -5.40
CA SER A 178 9.91 -8.67 -6.80
C SER A 178 8.84 -9.75 -6.96
N GLU A 179 8.40 -10.00 -8.20
CA GLU A 179 7.45 -11.08 -8.52
C GLU A 179 7.88 -12.45 -7.97
N ASN A 180 9.19 -12.74 -8.04
CA ASN A 180 9.77 -14.05 -7.73
C ASN A 180 10.56 -14.09 -6.42
N GLU A 181 10.83 -12.95 -5.80
CA GLU A 181 11.59 -12.86 -4.55
C GLU A 181 10.68 -12.46 -3.39
N LYS A 182 10.67 -13.30 -2.36
CA LYS A 182 9.95 -13.07 -1.11
C LYS A 182 10.83 -13.35 0.09
N LEU A 183 10.53 -12.67 1.19
CA LEU A 183 11.10 -12.92 2.52
C LEU A 183 9.98 -13.31 3.48
N VAL A 184 10.15 -14.43 4.17
CA VAL A 184 9.25 -14.86 5.24
C VAL A 184 9.96 -14.63 6.57
N SER A 185 9.41 -13.74 7.39
CA SER A 185 9.89 -13.48 8.75
C SER A 185 8.92 -14.12 9.72
N HIS A 186 9.35 -15.19 10.40
CA HIS A 186 8.53 -15.89 11.38
C HIS A 186 8.58 -15.18 12.72
N ASN A 187 7.44 -15.13 13.41
CA ASN A 187 7.29 -14.61 14.76
C ASN A 187 8.05 -13.29 15.02
N ILE A 188 7.67 -12.22 14.33
CA ILE A 188 8.28 -10.89 14.51
C ILE A 188 7.97 -10.25 15.88
N TRP A 189 7.15 -10.93 16.70
CA TRP A 189 6.86 -10.59 18.10
C TRP A 189 7.65 -11.45 19.08
N GLU A 190 8.58 -12.28 18.62
CA GLU A 190 9.49 -12.99 19.52
C GLU A 190 10.27 -11.98 20.39
N GLY A 191 10.36 -12.27 21.68
CA GLY A 191 11.01 -11.39 22.65
C GLY A 191 10.18 -10.14 23.02
N LEU A 192 8.92 -10.04 22.59
CA LEU A 192 8.00 -9.00 23.07
C LEU A 192 7.87 -9.10 24.60
N GLY A 193 8.10 -7.99 25.30
CA GLY A 193 8.00 -7.90 26.75
C GLY A 193 6.57 -7.84 27.30
N MET A 194 5.58 -8.27 26.52
CA MET A 194 4.15 -8.17 26.81
C MET A 194 3.45 -9.48 26.44
N GLU A 195 2.53 -9.91 27.30
CA GLU A 195 1.68 -11.07 27.04
C GLU A 195 0.39 -10.63 26.35
N LEU A 196 0.23 -11.00 25.08
CA LEU A 196 -0.96 -10.66 24.28
C LEU A 196 -2.12 -11.65 24.47
N GLY A 197 -1.81 -12.86 24.98
CA GLY A 197 -2.74 -13.99 25.03
C GLY A 197 -3.18 -14.44 23.63
N LYS A 198 -4.38 -14.99 23.51
CA LYS A 198 -4.87 -15.55 22.24
C LYS A 198 -5.11 -14.49 21.15
N PRO A 199 -4.74 -14.73 19.89
CA PRO A 199 -5.09 -13.87 18.76
C PRO A 199 -6.52 -14.13 18.24
N TYR A 200 -7.16 -13.09 17.69
CA TYR A 200 -8.53 -13.21 17.14
C TYR A 200 -8.71 -12.60 15.76
N LYS A 201 -8.15 -11.42 15.48
CA LYS A 201 -8.46 -10.69 14.24
C LYS A 201 -7.37 -9.71 13.81
N LEU A 202 -7.19 -9.58 12.49
CA LEU A 202 -6.53 -8.43 11.88
C LEU A 202 -7.56 -7.54 11.17
N VAL A 203 -7.51 -6.23 11.42
CA VAL A 203 -8.28 -5.22 10.68
C VAL A 203 -7.30 -4.19 10.12
N TYR A 204 -7.39 -3.94 8.81
CA TYR A 204 -6.45 -3.08 8.10
C TYR A 204 -7.19 -1.96 7.37
N ASN A 205 -7.19 -0.77 7.98
CA ASN A 205 -7.92 0.41 7.51
C ASN A 205 -6.96 1.35 6.79
N TYR A 206 -6.70 1.06 5.50
CA TYR A 206 -5.71 1.80 4.72
C TYR A 206 -6.07 3.27 4.53
N ASN A 207 -5.11 4.15 4.84
CA ASN A 207 -5.11 5.53 4.39
C ASN A 207 -3.69 6.08 4.23
N ARG A 208 -3.39 6.52 3.00
CA ARG A 208 -2.08 7.09 2.66
C ARG A 208 -1.80 8.45 3.28
N THR A 209 -2.83 9.27 3.42
CA THR A 209 -2.64 10.70 3.64
C THR A 209 -2.39 11.01 5.10
N PHE A 210 -3.04 10.29 6.02
CA PHE A 210 -2.92 10.63 7.44
C PHE A 210 -2.86 9.44 8.40
N GLY A 211 -2.45 8.27 7.89
CA GLY A 211 -2.12 7.11 8.71
C GLY A 211 -3.11 5.96 8.54
N THR A 212 -2.56 4.77 8.31
CA THR A 212 -3.32 3.52 8.26
C THR A 212 -3.44 2.92 9.66
N SER A 213 -4.61 2.38 9.99
CA SER A 213 -4.78 1.57 11.21
C SER A 213 -4.49 0.10 10.90
N ARG A 214 -3.55 -0.49 11.64
CA ARG A 214 -3.09 -1.89 11.56
C ARG A 214 -3.51 -2.59 12.84
N LEU A 215 -4.78 -2.93 12.94
CA LEU A 215 -5.34 -3.39 14.21
C LEU A 215 -5.15 -4.89 14.37
N ALA A 216 -4.49 -5.30 15.46
CA ALA A 216 -4.43 -6.69 15.90
C ALA A 216 -5.23 -6.85 17.19
N TYR A 217 -6.32 -7.61 17.13
CA TYR A 217 -7.13 -7.97 18.29
C TYR A 217 -6.65 -9.30 18.86
N CYS A 218 -6.19 -9.24 20.12
CA CYS A 218 -5.78 -10.37 20.95
C CYS A 218 -6.53 -10.34 22.29
N GLU A 219 -6.30 -11.35 23.14
CA GLU A 219 -6.93 -11.47 24.46
C GLU A 219 -6.62 -10.31 25.39
N ALA A 220 -5.45 -9.68 25.26
CA ALA A 220 -5.10 -8.45 25.99
C ALA A 220 -5.84 -7.19 25.49
N GLY A 221 -6.44 -7.21 24.29
CA GLY A 221 -7.10 -6.06 23.68
C GLY A 221 -6.73 -5.89 22.21
N THR A 222 -7.06 -4.72 21.65
CA THR A 222 -6.74 -4.36 20.27
C THR A 222 -5.60 -3.35 20.24
N PHE A 223 -4.58 -3.61 19.40
CA PHE A 223 -3.42 -2.75 19.25
C PHE A 223 -3.32 -2.21 17.82
N ASN A 224 -3.08 -0.91 17.64
CA ASN A 224 -2.73 -0.35 16.35
C ASN A 224 -1.23 -0.50 16.13
N LEU A 225 -0.83 -1.57 15.44
CA LEU A 225 0.56 -1.97 15.31
C LEU A 225 1.45 -0.84 14.80
N ASP A 226 2.62 -0.71 15.44
CA ASP A 226 3.62 0.29 15.10
C ASP A 226 3.98 0.22 13.60
N PRO A 227 3.96 1.34 12.86
CA PRO A 227 4.19 1.32 11.43
C PRO A 227 5.60 0.87 11.03
N GLU A 228 6.61 0.97 11.88
CA GLU A 228 7.99 0.59 11.50
C GLU A 228 8.30 -0.87 11.83
N THR A 229 7.78 -1.35 12.96
CA THR A 229 8.14 -2.63 13.58
C THR A 229 7.00 -3.66 13.55
N LEU A 230 5.76 -3.21 13.33
CA LEU A 230 4.52 -4.00 13.53
C LEU A 230 4.37 -4.57 14.95
N GLN A 231 5.05 -4.01 15.95
CA GLN A 231 4.93 -4.49 17.32
C GLN A 231 3.75 -3.82 18.05
N PRO A 232 2.97 -4.57 18.84
CA PRO A 232 2.03 -4.00 19.80
C PRO A 232 2.79 -3.48 21.02
N SER A 233 2.28 -2.42 21.63
CA SER A 233 2.78 -1.80 22.86
C SER A 233 1.61 -1.25 23.67
N GLU A 234 1.80 -0.98 24.96
CA GLU A 234 0.78 -0.29 25.77
C GLU A 234 0.42 1.09 25.18
N GLU A 235 1.38 1.75 24.54
CA GLU A 235 1.22 3.09 23.94
C GLU A 235 0.32 3.06 22.69
N ASN A 236 0.30 1.94 21.96
CA ASN A 236 -0.51 1.78 20.75
C ASN A 236 -1.79 0.94 20.97
N ASN A 237 -2.14 0.70 22.23
CA ASN A 237 -3.41 0.08 22.59
C ASN A 237 -4.59 0.99 22.20
N MET A 238 -5.61 0.40 21.57
CA MET A 238 -6.78 1.12 21.08
C MET A 238 -7.62 1.74 22.18
N ILE A 239 -7.49 1.35 23.45
CA ILE A 239 -8.17 2.02 24.57
C ILE A 239 -7.93 3.53 24.57
N TRP A 240 -6.74 3.98 24.18
CA TRP A 240 -6.37 5.40 24.12
C TRP A 240 -7.09 6.17 23.01
N GLN A 241 -7.72 5.46 22.08
CA GLN A 241 -8.48 6.05 20.98
C GLN A 241 -9.96 6.24 21.31
N PHE A 242 -10.42 5.91 22.53
CA PHE A 242 -11.82 6.04 22.93
C PHE A 242 -11.94 7.00 24.11
N SER A 243 -12.82 8.00 24.00
CA SER A 243 -13.00 9.03 25.04
C SER A 243 -13.55 8.48 26.36
N GLU A 244 -14.26 7.36 26.32
CA GLU A 244 -14.80 6.70 27.51
C GLU A 244 -13.72 5.97 28.33
N ASN A 245 -12.50 5.82 27.80
CA ASN A 245 -11.39 5.07 28.41
C ASN A 245 -11.83 3.67 28.89
N PRO A 246 -12.33 2.81 28.00
CA PRO A 246 -12.73 1.45 28.36
C PRO A 246 -11.52 0.63 28.85
N ASP A 247 -11.77 -0.33 29.73
CA ASP A 247 -10.72 -1.26 30.20
C ASP A 247 -10.14 -2.11 29.06
N LYS A 248 -10.95 -2.38 28.04
CA LYS A 248 -10.57 -3.18 26.87
C LYS A 248 -11.38 -2.80 25.64
N VAL A 249 -10.73 -2.84 24.47
CA VAL A 249 -11.36 -2.67 23.15
C VAL A 249 -11.10 -3.89 22.29
N GLU A 250 -12.14 -4.43 21.68
CA GLU A 250 -12.11 -5.67 20.89
C GLU A 250 -12.66 -5.43 19.47
N ILE A 251 -11.82 -4.94 18.56
CA ILE A 251 -12.28 -4.58 17.21
C ILE A 251 -12.28 -5.82 16.30
N VAL A 252 -13.44 -6.15 15.74
CA VAL A 252 -13.65 -7.33 14.88
C VAL A 252 -13.97 -6.98 13.43
N GLY A 253 -14.28 -5.71 13.16
CA GLY A 253 -14.53 -5.17 11.82
C GLY A 253 -14.12 -3.71 11.73
N GLY A 254 -13.74 -3.27 10.54
CA GLY A 254 -13.43 -1.87 10.30
C GLY A 254 -13.04 -1.61 8.86
N ILE A 255 -13.25 -0.36 8.43
CA ILE A 255 -12.87 0.14 7.11
C ILE A 255 -12.46 1.61 7.17
N THR A 256 -11.67 2.03 6.18
CA THR A 256 -11.60 3.45 5.78
C THR A 256 -12.30 3.61 4.45
N MET A 257 -13.45 4.28 4.43
CA MET A 257 -14.17 4.49 3.18
C MET A 257 -13.67 5.75 2.47
N MET A 258 -13.02 5.56 1.31
CA MET A 258 -12.49 6.65 0.49
C MET A 258 -13.54 7.28 -0.44
N ASN A 259 -14.67 6.60 -0.63
CA ASN A 259 -15.78 7.00 -1.48
C ASN A 259 -17.00 7.57 -0.73
N SER A 260 -16.89 7.81 0.59
CA SER A 260 -17.81 8.72 1.29
C SER A 260 -17.13 10.06 1.50
N ASP A 261 -17.92 11.12 1.45
CA ASP A 261 -17.52 12.47 1.81
C ASP A 261 -18.45 12.98 2.93
N PRO A 262 -17.94 13.41 4.10
CA PRO A 262 -16.53 13.32 4.48
C PRO A 262 -16.10 11.85 4.64
N ARG A 263 -14.80 11.62 4.45
CA ARG A 263 -14.18 10.30 4.65
C ARG A 263 -14.26 9.94 6.13
N ARG A 264 -14.44 8.65 6.43
CA ARG A 264 -14.57 8.16 7.81
C ARG A 264 -13.70 6.94 8.04
N GLU A 265 -13.15 6.84 9.23
CA GLU A 265 -12.73 5.57 9.80
C GLU A 265 -13.94 4.99 10.55
N ILE A 266 -14.26 3.73 10.28
CA ILE A 266 -15.37 3.00 10.91
C ILE A 266 -14.78 1.75 11.56
N VAL A 267 -15.19 1.47 12.80
CA VAL A 267 -14.84 0.26 13.53
C VAL A 267 -16.08 -0.34 14.20
N VAL A 268 -16.08 -1.66 14.32
CA VAL A 268 -17.13 -2.44 14.99
C VAL A 268 -16.48 -3.32 16.06
N THR A 269 -16.99 -3.25 17.29
CA THR A 269 -16.51 -4.07 18.41
C THR A 269 -17.09 -5.48 18.38
N SER A 270 -16.52 -6.42 19.15
CA SER A 270 -17.01 -7.79 19.29
C SER A 270 -18.44 -7.86 19.84
N GLU A 271 -18.87 -6.85 20.59
CA GLU A 271 -20.25 -6.69 21.08
C GLU A 271 -21.23 -6.09 20.04
N GLY A 272 -20.73 -5.70 18.88
CA GLY A 272 -21.53 -5.12 17.79
C GLY A 272 -21.76 -3.61 17.95
N GLU A 273 -20.92 -2.92 18.72
CA GLU A 273 -20.99 -1.46 18.84
C GLU A 273 -20.33 -0.82 17.61
N LEU A 274 -20.97 0.21 17.06
CA LEU A 274 -20.49 0.93 15.89
C LEU A 274 -19.87 2.25 16.32
N PHE A 275 -18.62 2.47 15.94
CA PHE A 275 -17.96 3.75 16.09
C PHE A 275 -17.47 4.25 14.74
N TRP A 276 -17.54 5.56 14.55
CA TRP A 276 -16.86 6.22 13.45
C TRP A 276 -16.33 7.58 13.91
N ARG A 277 -15.32 8.08 13.21
CA ARG A 277 -14.84 9.46 13.34
C ARG A 277 -14.55 10.03 11.96
N ASN A 278 -14.61 11.36 11.82
CA ASN A 278 -14.18 11.94 10.56
C ASN A 278 -12.71 11.63 10.36
N TYR A 279 -12.33 11.53 9.10
CA TYR A 279 -10.96 11.22 8.81
C TYR A 279 -10.02 12.37 9.24
N ASP A 280 -10.46 13.63 9.16
CA ASP A 280 -9.68 14.79 9.64
C ASP A 280 -9.51 14.81 11.18
N ASP A 281 -10.37 14.09 11.91
CA ASP A 281 -10.30 13.97 13.37
C ASP A 281 -9.06 13.16 13.79
N LEU A 282 -8.64 12.17 12.99
CA LEU A 282 -7.41 11.39 13.22
C LEU A 282 -6.16 12.27 13.30
N ILE A 283 -6.05 13.26 12.41
CA ILE A 283 -4.89 14.17 12.34
C ILE A 283 -4.76 14.99 13.60
N ASN A 284 -5.91 15.39 14.15
CA ASN A 284 -6.01 16.24 15.32
C ASN A 284 -5.99 15.43 16.63
N GLY A 285 -5.78 14.11 16.56
CA GLY A 285 -5.75 13.22 17.73
C GLY A 285 -7.12 13.08 18.40
N ILE A 286 -8.21 13.31 17.67
CA ILE A 286 -9.57 13.19 18.20
C ILE A 286 -9.94 11.71 18.30
N GLN A 287 -10.44 11.36 19.48
CA GLN A 287 -10.84 10.00 19.86
C GLN A 287 -12.22 9.65 19.30
N PHE A 288 -12.51 8.35 19.20
CA PHE A 288 -13.88 7.86 19.12
C PHE A 288 -14.64 8.28 20.37
N THR A 289 -15.83 8.82 20.19
CA THR A 289 -16.67 9.32 21.28
C THR A 289 -17.60 8.20 21.78
N PHE A 290 -18.86 8.23 21.39
CA PHE A 290 -19.88 7.30 21.84
C PHE A 290 -20.27 6.33 20.72
N PRO A 291 -20.75 5.12 21.06
CA PRO A 291 -21.31 4.22 20.06
C PRO A 291 -22.52 4.84 19.37
N VAL A 292 -22.61 4.65 18.05
CA VAL A 292 -23.64 5.23 17.18
C VAL A 292 -24.55 4.16 16.52
N ASN A 293 -24.52 2.92 16.99
CA ASN A 293 -25.39 1.81 16.54
C ASN A 293 -26.84 1.96 17.05
N LYS A 294 -27.43 3.12 16.77
CA LYS A 294 -28.85 3.45 16.97
C LYS A 294 -29.35 4.30 15.81
N LEU A 295 -30.66 4.43 15.67
CA LEU A 295 -31.25 5.37 14.71
C LEU A 295 -31.31 6.79 15.33
N GLU A 296 -31.23 7.84 14.52
CA GLU A 296 -31.14 9.25 14.98
C GLU A 296 -32.20 9.67 16.02
N LYS A 297 -33.40 9.09 15.95
CA LYS A 297 -34.53 9.40 16.86
C LYS A 297 -34.90 8.24 17.79
N SER A 298 -33.97 7.32 18.00
CA SER A 298 -34.16 6.15 18.88
C SER A 298 -33.12 6.16 19.99
N ASP A 299 -33.53 5.71 21.18
CA ASP A 299 -32.62 5.43 22.30
C ASP A 299 -32.23 3.94 22.36
N GLU A 300 -32.82 3.11 21.49
CA GLU A 300 -32.53 1.68 21.42
C GLU A 300 -31.30 1.41 20.55
N TYR A 301 -30.31 0.76 21.15
CA TYR A 301 -29.11 0.27 20.48
C TYR A 301 -29.33 -1.12 19.88
N PHE A 302 -28.67 -1.40 18.76
CA PHE A 302 -28.68 -2.70 18.09
C PHE A 302 -27.26 -3.21 17.84
N LYS A 303 -27.08 -4.52 17.66
CA LYS A 303 -25.79 -5.09 17.29
C LYS A 303 -25.53 -4.89 15.80
N VAL A 304 -24.41 -4.27 15.45
CA VAL A 304 -23.95 -4.12 14.07
C VAL A 304 -22.99 -5.24 13.71
N SER A 305 -23.20 -5.85 12.55
CA SER A 305 -22.31 -6.90 12.07
C SER A 305 -20.89 -6.39 11.80
N ARG A 306 -19.90 -7.26 12.03
CA ARG A 306 -18.50 -7.01 11.66
C ARG A 306 -18.28 -6.89 10.15
N HIS A 307 -19.19 -7.43 9.34
CA HIS A 307 -19.11 -7.42 7.89
C HIS A 307 -19.66 -6.10 7.35
N ILE A 308 -18.81 -5.29 6.73
CA ILE A 308 -19.14 -3.94 6.26
C ILE A 308 -19.09 -3.93 4.73
N GLY A 309 -20.19 -3.52 4.09
CA GLY A 309 -20.31 -3.42 2.65
C GLY A 309 -19.97 -2.02 2.16
N TYR A 310 -19.05 -1.90 1.20
CA TYR A 310 -18.63 -0.60 0.67
C TYR A 310 -18.03 -0.77 -0.73
N LYS A 311 -17.84 0.34 -1.45
CA LYS A 311 -17.09 0.35 -2.70
C LYS A 311 -15.58 0.42 -2.42
N PRO A 312 -14.78 -0.63 -2.73
CA PRO A 312 -13.39 -0.72 -2.30
C PRO A 312 -12.40 0.12 -3.13
N ASN A 313 -12.78 0.60 -4.31
CA ASN A 313 -11.92 1.36 -5.22
C ASN A 313 -12.33 2.84 -5.29
N TYR A 314 -11.35 3.75 -5.30
CA TYR A 314 -11.61 5.19 -5.40
C TYR A 314 -12.33 5.55 -6.72
N SER A 315 -13.41 6.32 -6.63
CA SER A 315 -14.10 6.91 -7.78
C SER A 315 -14.69 8.27 -7.43
N TRP A 316 -14.34 9.31 -8.19
CA TRP A 316 -14.95 10.63 -8.05
C TRP A 316 -16.28 10.70 -8.83
N PRO A 317 -17.35 11.31 -8.29
CA PRO A 317 -17.45 11.93 -6.96
C PRO A 317 -17.61 10.90 -5.83
N ASN A 318 -17.13 11.26 -4.63
CA ASN A 318 -16.96 10.35 -3.49
C ASN A 318 -18.20 10.37 -2.56
N THR A 319 -19.40 10.09 -3.07
CA THR A 319 -20.66 10.19 -2.30
C THR A 319 -21.44 8.86 -2.26
N CYS A 320 -20.76 7.74 -2.02
CA CYS A 320 -21.35 6.42 -1.88
C CYS A 320 -21.72 6.11 -0.42
N SER A 321 -22.76 5.31 -0.21
CA SER A 321 -23.18 4.83 1.13
C SER A 321 -22.30 3.68 1.62
N VAL A 322 -22.08 3.60 2.93
CA VAL A 322 -21.62 2.37 3.59
C VAL A 322 -22.85 1.53 3.91
N ILE A 323 -22.82 0.25 3.55
CA ILE A 323 -23.85 -0.71 3.91
C ILE A 323 -23.44 -1.42 5.19
N LEU A 324 -24.31 -1.35 6.19
CA LEU A 324 -24.17 -2.00 7.48
C LEU A 324 -25.31 -3.00 7.66
N TYR A 325 -25.23 -3.83 8.69
CA TYR A 325 -26.28 -4.77 9.02
C TYR A 325 -26.59 -4.77 10.51
N ASP A 326 -27.86 -4.57 10.84
CA ASP A 326 -28.42 -4.68 12.18
C ASP A 326 -28.76 -6.14 12.43
N GLU A 327 -27.96 -6.82 13.25
CA GLU A 327 -28.14 -8.23 13.60
C GLU A 327 -29.31 -8.43 14.57
N THR A 328 -29.60 -7.44 15.43
CA THR A 328 -30.73 -7.48 16.37
C THR A 328 -32.06 -7.53 15.65
N ASN A 329 -32.25 -6.64 14.67
CA ASN A 329 -33.51 -6.48 13.94
C ASN A 329 -33.48 -7.09 12.53
N ARG A 330 -32.37 -7.75 12.15
CA ARG A 330 -32.18 -8.49 10.90
C ARG A 330 -32.51 -7.64 9.66
N ARG A 331 -31.81 -6.53 9.52
CA ARG A 331 -32.04 -5.55 8.45
C ARG A 331 -30.78 -4.85 7.98
N PHE A 332 -30.78 -4.44 6.71
CA PHE A 332 -29.74 -3.58 6.15
C PHE A 332 -29.89 -2.14 6.64
N LEU A 333 -28.74 -1.51 6.90
CA LEU A 333 -28.61 -0.12 7.26
C LEU A 333 -27.70 0.61 6.27
N ALA A 334 -27.83 1.93 6.19
CA ALA A 334 -26.94 2.81 5.46
C ALA A 334 -26.32 3.84 6.39
N LEU A 335 -24.99 3.99 6.33
CA LEU A 335 -24.30 5.16 6.84
C LEU A 335 -24.02 6.10 5.66
N GLU A 336 -24.65 7.28 5.69
CA GLU A 336 -24.69 8.25 4.60
C GLU A 336 -24.19 9.61 5.08
N SER A 337 -23.93 10.53 4.15
CA SER A 337 -23.69 11.94 4.47
C SER A 337 -24.81 12.81 3.89
N MET A 338 -24.94 14.04 4.39
CA MET A 338 -25.95 14.99 3.96
C MET A 338 -25.28 16.12 3.17
N GLY A 339 -25.74 16.35 1.94
CA GLY A 339 -25.34 17.49 1.15
C GLY A 339 -26.00 18.78 1.64
N LYS A 340 -25.21 19.80 1.94
CA LYS A 340 -25.65 21.16 2.25
C LYS A 340 -25.05 22.13 1.24
N LYS A 341 -25.86 23.06 0.74
CA LYS A 341 -25.32 24.18 -0.03
C LYS A 341 -24.66 25.16 0.92
N ASP A 342 -23.42 25.52 0.63
CA ASP A 342 -22.73 26.59 1.32
C ASP A 342 -23.26 27.97 0.88
N TRP A 343 -22.68 29.03 1.43
CA TRP A 343 -23.08 30.41 1.14
C TRP A 343 -22.88 30.82 -0.34
N TRP A 344 -22.02 30.10 -1.08
CA TRP A 344 -21.72 30.34 -2.49
C TRP A 344 -22.59 29.49 -3.43
N GLY A 345 -23.38 28.56 -2.86
CA GLY A 345 -24.25 27.65 -3.59
C GLY A 345 -23.60 26.30 -3.94
N ASP A 346 -22.35 26.08 -3.51
CA ASP A 346 -21.63 24.83 -3.69
C ASP A 346 -22.10 23.79 -2.68
N VAL A 347 -22.22 22.52 -3.10
CA VAL A 347 -22.63 21.44 -2.19
C VAL A 347 -21.42 20.95 -1.41
N THR A 348 -21.48 21.12 -0.10
CA THR A 348 -20.59 20.50 0.89
C THR A 348 -21.30 19.31 1.52
N TYR A 349 -20.57 18.27 1.92
CA TYR A 349 -21.16 17.10 2.55
C TYR A 349 -20.73 17.02 4.01
N GLU A 350 -21.68 16.73 4.89
CA GLU A 350 -21.45 16.48 6.31
C GLU A 350 -21.84 15.06 6.67
N ALA A 351 -21.04 14.42 7.52
CA ALA A 351 -21.33 13.08 7.97
C ALA A 351 -22.60 13.04 8.83
N LYS A 352 -23.51 12.10 8.57
CA LYS A 352 -24.56 11.76 9.56
C LYS A 352 -23.94 10.98 10.71
N ASP A 353 -24.30 11.34 11.94
CA ASP A 353 -23.86 10.66 13.16
C ASP A 353 -24.38 9.23 13.26
N TYR A 354 -25.64 9.03 12.87
CA TYR A 354 -26.34 7.78 13.03
C TYR A 354 -26.67 7.13 11.68
N PRO A 355 -26.63 5.78 11.59
CA PRO A 355 -27.12 5.05 10.43
C PRO A 355 -28.64 5.19 10.30
N ASN A 356 -29.14 4.90 9.10
CA ASN A 356 -30.57 4.83 8.79
C ASN A 356 -30.91 3.43 8.26
N VAL A 357 -32.19 3.02 8.36
CA VAL A 357 -32.65 1.83 7.65
C VAL A 357 -32.44 2.05 6.16
N LEU A 358 -31.76 1.09 5.51
CA LEU A 358 -31.40 1.22 4.10
C LEU A 358 -32.66 1.40 3.26
N SER A 359 -32.66 2.43 2.43
CA SER A 359 -33.73 2.69 1.46
C SER A 359 -33.18 2.49 0.05
N PHE A 360 -33.87 1.69 -0.75
CA PHE A 360 -33.45 1.41 -2.13
C PHE A 360 -34.07 2.42 -3.10
N THR A 361 -33.26 2.95 -4.01
CA THR A 361 -33.71 3.90 -5.04
C THR A 361 -34.27 3.22 -6.28
N GLY A 362 -34.17 1.89 -6.37
CA GLY A 362 -34.60 1.09 -7.51
C GLY A 362 -33.81 -0.20 -7.62
N GLY A 363 -33.66 -0.68 -8.86
CA GLY A 363 -32.88 -1.87 -9.18
C GLY A 363 -33.66 -2.95 -9.93
N THR A 364 -32.97 -4.05 -10.24
CA THR A 364 -33.51 -5.19 -11.02
C THR A 364 -33.97 -6.36 -10.15
N ALA A 365 -33.58 -6.38 -8.87
CA ALA A 365 -34.01 -7.39 -7.91
C ALA A 365 -35.06 -6.82 -6.95
N ASP A 366 -35.88 -7.72 -6.40
CA ASP A 366 -36.97 -7.37 -5.49
C ASP A 366 -36.77 -8.03 -4.12
N TYR A 367 -36.48 -7.20 -3.11
CA TYR A 367 -36.38 -7.57 -1.69
C TYR A 367 -36.37 -6.31 -0.82
N ASP A 368 -36.73 -6.47 0.45
CA ASP A 368 -36.74 -5.40 1.44
C ASP A 368 -35.45 -5.31 2.24
N ALA A 369 -35.19 -4.13 2.81
CA ALA A 369 -34.07 -3.94 3.73
C ALA A 369 -34.26 -4.74 5.02
N ASN A 370 -35.50 -4.96 5.45
CA ASN A 370 -35.84 -5.88 6.53
C ASN A 370 -35.85 -7.30 5.99
N THR A 371 -34.79 -8.06 6.23
CA THR A 371 -34.60 -9.37 5.61
C THR A 371 -35.18 -10.50 6.46
N GLY A 372 -35.23 -10.31 7.79
CA GLY A 372 -35.57 -11.37 8.74
C GLY A 372 -34.53 -12.50 8.83
N LYS A 373 -33.33 -12.32 8.25
CA LYS A 373 -32.28 -13.36 8.16
C LYS A 373 -31.01 -12.98 8.93
N ASP A 374 -30.14 -13.95 9.16
CA ASP A 374 -28.86 -13.74 9.84
C ASP A 374 -27.77 -13.45 8.81
N LEU A 375 -27.08 -12.31 8.91
CA LEU A 375 -25.95 -12.03 8.03
C LEU A 375 -24.77 -12.94 8.40
N VAL A 376 -24.21 -13.64 7.41
CA VAL A 376 -23.01 -14.47 7.61
C VAL A 376 -21.78 -13.97 6.85
N HIS A 377 -21.98 -13.14 5.82
CA HIS A 377 -20.89 -12.47 5.10
C HIS A 377 -21.42 -11.25 4.35
N MET A 378 -20.62 -10.19 4.27
CA MET A 378 -20.86 -9.06 3.38
C MET A 378 -19.54 -8.40 3.00
N GLU A 379 -19.38 -8.07 1.72
CA GLU A 379 -18.21 -7.34 1.23
C GLU A 379 -18.50 -6.60 -0.08
N GLY A 380 -17.60 -5.68 -0.40
CA GLY A 380 -17.59 -4.96 -1.67
C GLY A 380 -16.72 -5.61 -2.73
N THR A 381 -17.12 -5.49 -4.00
CA THR A 381 -16.33 -5.93 -5.16
C THR A 381 -15.79 -4.73 -5.94
N ARG A 382 -14.79 -4.96 -6.80
CA ARG A 382 -14.20 -3.91 -7.63
C ARG A 382 -15.19 -3.26 -8.59
N GLU A 383 -16.15 -4.03 -9.08
CA GLU A 383 -17.22 -3.52 -9.94
C GLU A 383 -18.20 -2.58 -9.21
N GLY A 384 -18.06 -2.41 -7.88
CA GLY A 384 -18.90 -1.53 -7.08
C GLY A 384 -20.15 -2.20 -6.53
N TYR A 385 -20.28 -3.52 -6.69
CA TYR A 385 -21.33 -4.28 -6.01
C TYR A 385 -20.96 -4.47 -4.54
N VAL A 386 -21.98 -4.47 -3.69
CA VAL A 386 -21.92 -5.02 -2.34
C VAL A 386 -22.75 -6.29 -2.36
N PHE A 387 -22.11 -7.42 -2.06
CA PHE A 387 -22.81 -8.69 -1.91
C PHE A 387 -22.87 -9.09 -0.44
N ALA A 388 -24.00 -9.64 -0.05
CA ALA A 388 -24.25 -10.16 1.28
C ALA A 388 -24.83 -11.57 1.18
N VAL A 389 -24.37 -12.46 2.06
CA VAL A 389 -24.92 -13.82 2.22
C VAL A 389 -25.65 -13.87 3.55
N LEU A 390 -26.92 -14.24 3.51
CA LEU A 390 -27.81 -14.28 4.67
C LEU A 390 -28.37 -15.68 4.86
N LYS A 391 -28.30 -16.19 6.09
CA LYS A 391 -28.85 -17.50 6.48
C LYS A 391 -30.27 -17.33 7.02
N THR A 392 -31.19 -18.17 6.55
CA THR A 392 -32.55 -18.18 7.10
C THR A 392 -32.53 -18.82 8.49
N PRO A 393 -33.09 -18.16 9.53
CA PRO A 393 -33.07 -18.71 10.88
C PRO A 393 -33.75 -20.08 10.95
N GLY A 394 -33.08 -21.02 11.62
CA GLY A 394 -33.59 -22.38 11.82
C GLY A 394 -33.43 -23.31 10.60
N THR A 395 -32.80 -22.87 9.51
CA THR A 395 -32.53 -23.72 8.33
C THR A 395 -31.06 -23.65 7.93
N GLU A 396 -30.64 -24.49 6.98
CA GLU A 396 -29.32 -24.41 6.32
C GLU A 396 -29.38 -23.67 4.97
N ASP A 397 -30.41 -22.85 4.79
CA ASP A 397 -30.61 -22.10 3.55
C ASP A 397 -29.90 -20.75 3.59
N TYR A 398 -29.15 -20.47 2.53
CA TYR A 398 -28.45 -19.22 2.33
C TYR A 398 -29.00 -18.48 1.11
N ASP A 399 -29.32 -17.21 1.28
CA ASP A 399 -29.71 -16.31 0.20
C ASP A 399 -28.65 -15.23 0.00
N ILE A 400 -28.39 -14.90 -1.25
CA ILE A 400 -27.40 -13.93 -1.71
C ILE A 400 -28.14 -12.66 -2.14
N TYR A 401 -27.79 -11.57 -1.50
CA TYR A 401 -28.30 -10.23 -1.76
C TYR A 401 -27.20 -9.42 -2.43
N GLY A 402 -27.52 -8.76 -3.54
CA GLY A 402 -26.57 -7.92 -4.27
C GLY A 402 -27.10 -6.52 -4.40
N MET A 403 -26.28 -5.54 -4.05
CA MET A 403 -26.57 -4.12 -4.13
C MET A 403 -25.49 -3.41 -4.94
N ILE A 404 -25.80 -2.25 -5.51
CA ILE A 404 -24.79 -1.34 -6.05
C ILE A 404 -24.90 0.00 -5.32
N THR A 405 -23.77 0.49 -4.80
CA THR A 405 -23.69 1.81 -4.16
C THR A 405 -23.29 2.84 -5.21
N ASN A 406 -24.19 3.79 -5.47
CA ASN A 406 -24.00 4.86 -6.43
C ASN A 406 -23.69 6.18 -5.71
N ILE A 407 -23.34 7.19 -6.51
CA ILE A 407 -23.20 8.57 -6.05
C ILE A 407 -24.51 9.08 -5.43
N ASP A 408 -24.41 10.14 -4.64
CA ASP A 408 -25.50 10.75 -3.88
C ASP A 408 -26.20 9.76 -2.93
N TYR A 409 -25.44 8.79 -2.42
CA TYR A 409 -25.86 7.80 -1.44
C TYR A 409 -26.99 6.87 -1.93
N LYS A 410 -27.19 6.81 -3.25
CA LYS A 410 -28.22 5.98 -3.87
C LYS A 410 -27.80 4.51 -3.86
N VAL A 411 -28.69 3.63 -3.45
CA VAL A 411 -28.43 2.18 -3.42
C VAL A 411 -29.51 1.47 -4.22
N GLU A 412 -29.09 0.69 -5.21
CA GLU A 412 -29.99 -0.10 -6.05
C GLU A 412 -29.82 -1.60 -5.78
N ARG A 413 -30.94 -2.33 -5.85
CA ARG A 413 -30.97 -3.79 -5.68
C ARG A 413 -30.64 -4.47 -6.99
N THR A 414 -29.65 -5.34 -7.00
CA THR A 414 -29.16 -5.97 -8.24
C THR A 414 -29.38 -7.47 -8.25
N HIS A 415 -29.33 -8.14 -7.09
CA HIS A 415 -29.48 -9.59 -6.99
C HIS A 415 -30.29 -10.03 -5.80
N TYR A 416 -31.06 -11.09 -6.03
CA TYR A 416 -31.60 -11.92 -4.98
C TYR A 416 -31.62 -13.37 -5.45
N LEU A 417 -30.73 -14.18 -4.90
CA LEU A 417 -30.47 -15.55 -5.37
C LEU A 417 -30.44 -16.51 -4.19
N ARG A 418 -30.92 -17.74 -4.38
CA ARG A 418 -30.71 -18.84 -3.44
C ARG A 418 -29.36 -19.48 -3.75
N LEU A 419 -28.48 -19.61 -2.75
CA LEU A 419 -27.29 -20.46 -2.89
C LEU A 419 -27.75 -21.91 -2.96
N LEU A 420 -27.21 -22.66 -3.93
CA LEU A 420 -27.41 -24.10 -4.04
C LEU A 420 -26.10 -24.82 -3.71
N PRO A 421 -25.85 -25.18 -2.44
CA PRO A 421 -24.64 -25.88 -2.05
C PRO A 421 -24.47 -27.22 -2.79
N ALA A 422 -23.22 -27.64 -2.96
CA ALA A 422 -22.90 -28.92 -3.61
C ALA A 422 -23.35 -30.11 -2.75
N ASN A 423 -23.25 -29.96 -1.43
CA ASN A 423 -23.57 -30.96 -0.42
C ASN A 423 -24.11 -30.28 0.86
N GLY A 424 -24.29 -31.03 1.94
CA GLY A 424 -24.81 -30.54 3.23
C GLY A 424 -23.74 -30.15 4.25
N ASP A 425 -22.48 -29.99 3.82
CA ASP A 425 -21.37 -29.66 4.72
C ASP A 425 -21.51 -28.23 5.26
N LYS A 426 -21.09 -28.01 6.52
CA LYS A 426 -21.17 -26.69 7.14
C LYS A 426 -20.21 -25.72 6.45
N ILE A 427 -20.76 -24.64 5.91
CA ILE A 427 -20.00 -23.54 5.32
C ILE A 427 -19.41 -22.66 6.43
N ILE A 428 -18.12 -22.34 6.34
CA ILE A 428 -17.37 -21.58 7.36
C ILE A 428 -16.79 -20.26 6.83
N HIS A 429 -16.58 -20.12 5.52
CA HIS A 429 -16.10 -18.87 4.90
C HIS A 429 -16.78 -18.62 3.56
N PHE A 430 -16.86 -17.35 3.19
CA PHE A 430 -17.37 -16.86 1.90
C PHE A 430 -16.39 -15.84 1.32
N ALA A 431 -16.31 -15.76 0.00
CA ALA A 431 -15.57 -14.73 -0.72
C ALA A 431 -16.19 -14.51 -2.11
N PHE A 432 -16.39 -13.27 -2.51
CA PHE A 432 -16.83 -12.91 -3.85
C PHE A 432 -15.65 -12.52 -4.71
N HIS A 433 -15.63 -13.02 -5.95
CA HIS A 433 -14.63 -12.59 -6.90
C HIS A 433 -14.76 -11.06 -7.15
N PRO A 434 -13.67 -10.30 -7.28
CA PRO A 434 -13.72 -8.83 -7.40
C PRO A 434 -14.40 -8.35 -8.69
N VAL A 435 -14.35 -9.16 -9.75
CA VAL A 435 -14.94 -8.85 -11.07
C VAL A 435 -15.99 -9.85 -11.51
N PHE A 436 -15.64 -11.13 -11.69
CA PHE A 436 -16.62 -12.15 -12.02
C PHE A 436 -17.73 -12.30 -10.98
N ARG A 437 -18.93 -12.64 -11.46
CA ARG A 437 -20.11 -12.83 -10.64
C ARG A 437 -20.11 -14.24 -10.04
N ILE A 438 -19.10 -14.53 -9.23
CA ILE A 438 -18.88 -15.83 -8.58
C ILE A 438 -18.75 -15.62 -7.08
N LEU A 439 -19.51 -16.43 -6.34
CA LEU A 439 -19.29 -16.66 -4.91
C LEU A 439 -18.44 -17.91 -4.73
N TYR A 440 -17.43 -17.82 -3.87
CA TYR A 440 -16.72 -18.96 -3.33
C TYR A 440 -17.14 -19.20 -1.89
N TYR A 441 -17.19 -20.46 -1.48
CA TYR A 441 -17.34 -20.81 -0.07
C TYR A 441 -16.45 -21.99 0.31
N ALA A 442 -16.02 -22.01 1.57
CA ALA A 442 -15.23 -23.08 2.16
C ALA A 442 -16.02 -23.82 3.24
N THR A 443 -15.82 -25.12 3.37
CA THR A 443 -16.50 -25.95 4.38
C THR A 443 -15.55 -26.39 5.49
N GLU A 444 -16.10 -26.86 6.60
CA GLU A 444 -15.32 -27.37 7.75
C GLU A 444 -14.45 -28.60 7.41
N GLN A 445 -14.71 -29.26 6.27
CA GLN A 445 -13.96 -30.41 5.74
C GLN A 445 -12.70 -29.98 4.95
N GLY A 446 -12.45 -28.68 4.79
CA GLY A 446 -11.33 -28.17 4.01
C GLY A 446 -11.57 -28.15 2.50
N ASP A 447 -12.83 -28.27 2.06
CA ASP A 447 -13.20 -28.15 0.65
C ASP A 447 -13.58 -26.71 0.29
N VAL A 448 -13.26 -26.28 -0.94
CA VAL A 448 -13.67 -24.99 -1.50
C VAL A 448 -14.51 -25.21 -2.75
N TYR A 449 -15.62 -24.48 -2.83
CA TYR A 449 -16.59 -24.55 -3.90
C TYR A 449 -16.79 -23.18 -4.53
N GLN A 450 -17.20 -23.16 -5.81
CA GLN A 450 -17.62 -21.98 -6.51
C GLN A 450 -19.10 -22.06 -6.88
N PHE A 451 -19.80 -20.92 -6.86
CA PHE A 451 -21.20 -20.77 -7.25
C PHE A 451 -21.32 -19.59 -8.21
N ASN A 452 -21.74 -19.86 -9.44
CA ASN A 452 -21.86 -18.84 -10.49
C ASN A 452 -23.22 -18.13 -10.41
N LEU A 453 -23.19 -16.84 -10.06
CA LEU A 453 -24.40 -16.03 -9.89
C LEU A 453 -25.11 -15.75 -11.23
N SER A 454 -24.45 -15.98 -12.37
CA SER A 454 -25.04 -15.85 -13.71
C SER A 454 -25.79 -17.11 -14.17
N THR A 455 -25.62 -18.24 -13.49
CA THR A 455 -26.37 -19.49 -13.73
C THR A 455 -26.87 -20.06 -12.39
N PRO A 456 -27.71 -19.31 -11.66
CA PRO A 456 -28.08 -19.60 -10.28
C PRO A 456 -28.90 -20.89 -10.11
N GLU A 457 -29.41 -21.47 -11.20
CA GLU A 457 -30.11 -22.75 -11.22
C GLU A 457 -29.19 -23.97 -11.05
N LYS A 458 -27.87 -23.79 -11.23
CA LYS A 458 -26.88 -24.86 -11.07
C LYS A 458 -26.34 -24.90 -9.64
N LYS A 459 -26.10 -26.10 -9.13
CA LYS A 459 -25.41 -26.26 -7.85
C LYS A 459 -23.97 -25.74 -7.93
N ALA A 460 -23.44 -25.37 -6.79
CA ALA A 460 -22.02 -25.07 -6.63
C ALA A 460 -21.14 -26.28 -6.99
N GLU A 461 -19.93 -26.01 -7.45
CA GLU A 461 -18.96 -27.01 -7.91
C GLU A 461 -17.71 -26.98 -7.03
N LYS A 462 -17.19 -28.15 -6.64
CA LYS A 462 -15.94 -28.25 -5.88
C LYS A 462 -14.77 -27.88 -6.78
N ILE A 463 -13.89 -27.00 -6.31
CA ILE A 463 -12.71 -26.55 -7.07
C ILE A 463 -11.37 -26.80 -6.37
N LEU A 464 -11.36 -26.89 -5.04
CA LEU A 464 -10.16 -27.19 -4.24
C LEU A 464 -10.54 -28.08 -3.06
N SER A 465 -9.56 -28.84 -2.55
CA SER A 465 -9.74 -29.72 -1.39
C SER A 465 -8.42 -29.82 -0.61
N PHE A 466 -8.47 -29.60 0.70
CA PHE A 466 -7.34 -29.63 1.63
C PHE A 466 -7.64 -30.58 2.80
N PRO A 467 -7.66 -31.90 2.57
CA PRO A 467 -8.03 -32.88 3.59
C PRO A 467 -7.06 -32.84 4.78
N GLY A 468 -7.59 -32.80 6.00
CA GLY A 468 -6.80 -32.71 7.23
C GLY A 468 -6.43 -31.28 7.66
N GLU A 469 -6.68 -30.30 6.78
CA GLU A 469 -6.46 -28.89 7.08
C GLU A 469 -7.77 -28.19 7.48
N ARG A 470 -7.66 -27.18 8.35
CA ARG A 470 -8.74 -26.25 8.64
C ARG A 470 -8.47 -24.91 7.97
N ILE A 471 -9.42 -24.43 7.16
CA ILE A 471 -9.36 -23.10 6.55
C ILE A 471 -9.75 -22.05 7.59
N SER A 472 -8.84 -21.11 7.84
CA SER A 472 -9.04 -19.99 8.76
C SER A 472 -9.45 -18.71 8.04
N VAL A 473 -8.99 -18.53 6.80
CA VAL A 473 -9.31 -17.36 5.98
C VAL A 473 -9.50 -17.77 4.52
N MET A 474 -10.53 -17.23 3.89
CA MET A 474 -10.70 -17.24 2.45
C MET A 474 -11.18 -15.87 1.98
N LYS A 475 -10.43 -15.20 1.11
CA LYS A 475 -10.78 -13.86 0.61
C LYS A 475 -10.07 -13.49 -0.69
N PHE A 476 -10.54 -12.43 -1.33
CA PHE A 476 -9.78 -11.66 -2.33
C PHE A 476 -9.17 -10.42 -1.67
N GLN A 477 -8.18 -9.80 -2.32
CA GLN A 477 -7.57 -8.55 -1.85
C GLN A 477 -7.64 -7.49 -2.94
N CYS A 478 -8.51 -6.51 -2.76
CA CYS A 478 -8.58 -5.36 -3.66
C CYS A 478 -7.37 -4.44 -3.40
N PRO A 479 -6.69 -3.94 -4.46
CA PRO A 479 -5.68 -2.90 -4.35
C PRO A 479 -6.29 -1.61 -3.79
N VAL A 480 -5.57 -0.97 -2.87
CA VAL A 480 -5.96 0.32 -2.31
C VAL A 480 -5.56 1.49 -3.22
N ALA A 481 -6.28 2.60 -3.10
CA ALA A 481 -6.05 3.79 -3.92
C ALA A 481 -4.72 4.50 -3.60
N TYR A 482 -4.24 5.30 -4.56
CA TYR A 482 -3.02 6.11 -4.45
C TYR A 482 -1.71 5.35 -4.20
N VAL A 483 -1.70 4.04 -4.42
CA VAL A 483 -0.50 3.20 -4.51
C VAL A 483 -0.23 2.89 -5.97
N ALA A 484 1.03 3.00 -6.37
CA ALA A 484 1.49 2.53 -7.68
C ALA A 484 1.83 1.04 -7.57
N TYR A 485 1.23 0.25 -8.46
CA TYR A 485 1.39 -1.20 -8.51
C TYR A 485 2.06 -1.61 -9.82
N GLU A 486 3.08 -2.46 -9.70
CA GLU A 486 3.66 -3.19 -10.82
C GLU A 486 2.65 -4.19 -11.40
N PRO A 487 2.81 -4.66 -12.65
CA PRO A 487 1.88 -5.60 -13.27
C PRO A 487 1.61 -6.87 -12.45
N TRP A 488 2.66 -7.44 -11.86
CA TRP A 488 2.56 -8.64 -11.01
C TRP A 488 1.81 -8.37 -9.69
N GLU A 489 1.87 -7.14 -9.17
CA GLU A 489 1.11 -6.74 -7.97
C GLU A 489 -0.36 -6.54 -8.30
N ARG A 490 -0.68 -6.01 -9.48
CA ARG A 490 -2.06 -5.88 -9.93
C ARG A 490 -2.72 -7.23 -10.21
N ALA A 491 -1.98 -8.19 -10.73
CA ALA A 491 -2.50 -9.54 -11.01
C ALA A 491 -3.08 -10.21 -9.74
N ARG A 492 -2.51 -9.93 -8.57
CA ARG A 492 -2.92 -10.44 -7.25
C ARG A 492 -4.33 -10.05 -6.83
N GLU A 493 -4.91 -9.03 -7.44
CA GLU A 493 -6.30 -8.65 -7.22
C GLU A 493 -7.25 -9.80 -7.54
N TYR A 494 -6.94 -10.58 -8.57
CA TYR A 494 -7.78 -11.68 -9.07
C TYR A 494 -7.50 -13.01 -8.37
N TRP A 495 -6.60 -13.03 -7.39
CA TRP A 495 -6.22 -14.27 -6.72
C TRP A 495 -7.09 -14.52 -5.49
N LEU A 496 -7.58 -15.74 -5.35
CA LEU A 496 -8.19 -16.23 -4.12
C LEU A 496 -7.09 -16.61 -3.14
N TYR A 497 -7.11 -15.99 -1.96
CA TYR A 497 -6.24 -16.32 -0.84
C TYR A 497 -6.95 -17.33 0.04
N VAL A 498 -6.32 -18.48 0.26
CA VAL A 498 -6.79 -19.52 1.19
C VAL A 498 -5.68 -19.74 2.22
N ALA A 499 -5.97 -19.40 3.47
CA ALA A 499 -5.05 -19.57 4.58
C ALA A 499 -5.66 -20.51 5.63
N GLY A 500 -4.85 -21.41 6.15
CA GLY A 500 -5.29 -22.41 7.11
C GLY A 500 -4.13 -23.09 7.81
N TYR A 501 -4.42 -24.21 8.46
CA TYR A 501 -3.40 -25.00 9.15
C TYR A 501 -3.74 -26.49 9.10
N ASP A 502 -2.69 -27.30 9.06
CA ASP A 502 -2.79 -28.75 9.25
C ASP A 502 -3.07 -29.07 10.72
N THR A 503 -4.16 -29.78 10.98
CA THR A 503 -4.61 -30.13 12.34
C THR A 503 -3.75 -31.18 13.03
N ALA A 504 -2.87 -31.87 12.30
CA ALA A 504 -1.96 -32.88 12.83
C ALA A 504 -0.53 -32.35 13.06
N CYS A 505 -0.21 -31.14 12.60
CA CYS A 505 1.11 -30.52 12.75
C CYS A 505 1.20 -29.67 14.03
N GLU A 506 2.42 -29.46 14.54
CA GLU A 506 2.68 -28.52 15.64
C GLU A 506 2.27 -27.10 15.26
N GLU A 507 1.65 -26.36 16.19
CA GLU A 507 1.09 -25.03 15.91
C GLU A 507 2.14 -24.07 15.33
N SER A 508 3.40 -24.18 15.73
CA SER A 508 4.52 -23.32 15.30
C SER A 508 4.84 -23.38 13.79
N VAL A 509 4.45 -24.46 13.10
CA VAL A 509 4.76 -24.74 11.68
C VAL A 509 3.57 -25.28 10.88
N SER A 510 2.39 -25.41 11.50
CA SER A 510 1.18 -25.98 10.91
C SER A 510 0.55 -25.14 9.79
N GLY A 511 0.86 -23.85 9.73
CA GLY A 511 0.20 -22.88 8.86
C GLY A 511 0.62 -22.94 7.39
N VAL A 512 -0.36 -22.76 6.51
CA VAL A 512 -0.17 -22.68 5.06
C VAL A 512 -1.01 -21.54 4.47
N LEU A 513 -0.38 -20.70 3.65
CA LEU A 513 -1.05 -19.69 2.80
C LEU A 513 -0.90 -20.08 1.33
N ARG A 514 -2.02 -20.17 0.63
CA ARG A 514 -2.08 -20.46 -0.81
C ARG A 514 -2.79 -19.35 -1.58
N MET A 515 -2.31 -19.10 -2.79
CA MET A 515 -2.82 -18.08 -3.69
C MET A 515 -3.18 -18.72 -5.03
N PHE A 516 -4.45 -18.63 -5.42
CA PHE A 516 -4.95 -19.25 -6.65
C PHE A 516 -5.46 -18.21 -7.62
N ASP A 517 -4.99 -18.25 -8.86
CA ASP A 517 -5.49 -17.42 -9.95
C ASP A 517 -6.64 -18.11 -10.69
N PHE A 518 -7.57 -17.31 -11.22
CA PHE A 518 -8.69 -17.74 -12.03
C PHE A 518 -8.64 -16.98 -13.36
N PRO A 519 -7.83 -17.43 -14.34
CA PRO A 519 -7.61 -16.70 -15.59
C PRO A 519 -8.89 -16.38 -16.35
N GLN A 520 -9.91 -17.22 -16.22
CA GLN A 520 -11.24 -17.04 -16.78
C GLN A 520 -12.31 -17.53 -15.81
N GLN A 521 -13.53 -17.01 -15.94
CA GLN A 521 -14.68 -17.35 -15.09
C GLN A 521 -14.95 -18.87 -14.99
N THR A 522 -14.64 -19.65 -16.03
CA THR A 522 -14.87 -21.10 -16.10
C THR A 522 -13.59 -21.94 -16.01
N SER A 523 -12.44 -21.31 -15.82
CA SER A 523 -11.15 -22.03 -15.73
C SER A 523 -10.96 -22.68 -14.37
N ALA A 524 -10.23 -23.79 -14.33
CA ALA A 524 -9.77 -24.38 -13.08
C ALA A 524 -8.79 -23.42 -12.38
N PRO A 525 -8.79 -23.39 -11.03
CA PRO A 525 -7.84 -22.56 -10.28
C PRO A 525 -6.40 -22.98 -10.55
N VAL A 526 -5.52 -22.00 -10.73
CA VAL A 526 -4.07 -22.21 -10.90
C VAL A 526 -3.35 -21.77 -9.64
N LEU A 527 -2.63 -22.68 -8.98
CA LEU A 527 -1.81 -22.36 -7.82
C LEU A 527 -0.63 -21.47 -8.26
N GLN A 528 -0.61 -20.23 -7.78
CA GLN A 528 0.47 -19.27 -8.05
C GLN A 528 1.55 -19.32 -6.97
N GLN A 529 1.13 -19.38 -5.71
CA GLN A 529 2.06 -19.43 -4.58
C GLN A 529 1.54 -20.33 -3.47
N GLU A 530 2.47 -21.05 -2.85
CA GLU A 530 2.28 -21.77 -1.61
C GLU A 530 3.39 -21.38 -0.63
N ILE A 531 3.00 -21.06 0.60
CA ILE A 531 3.90 -20.67 1.69
C ILE A 531 3.52 -21.53 2.89
N LYS A 532 4.44 -22.41 3.28
CA LYS A 532 4.30 -23.40 4.36
C LYS A 532 5.14 -22.99 5.57
N GLN A 533 5.02 -23.75 6.65
CA GLN A 533 5.78 -23.55 7.90
C GLN A 533 5.48 -22.21 8.58
N LEU A 534 4.28 -21.67 8.37
CA LEU A 534 3.77 -20.55 9.14
C LEU A 534 3.24 -21.06 10.49
N GLY A 535 3.05 -20.17 11.46
CA GLY A 535 2.28 -20.53 12.66
C GLY A 535 0.83 -20.89 12.32
N LYS A 536 0.10 -21.49 13.27
CA LYS A 536 -1.33 -21.82 13.11
C LYS A 536 -2.11 -20.54 12.81
N ILE A 537 -2.47 -20.38 11.54
CA ILE A 537 -3.01 -19.12 11.01
C ILE A 537 -4.41 -18.89 11.56
N ILE A 538 -4.64 -17.69 12.11
CA ILE A 538 -5.95 -17.24 12.60
C ILE A 538 -6.54 -16.20 11.64
N ASP A 539 -5.75 -15.23 11.21
CA ASP A 539 -6.18 -14.22 10.25
C ASP A 539 -5.01 -13.71 9.39
N ILE A 540 -5.34 -13.10 8.25
CA ILE A 540 -4.35 -12.48 7.36
C ILE A 540 -4.83 -11.10 6.91
N ALA A 541 -3.90 -10.16 6.75
CA ALA A 541 -4.16 -8.86 6.12
C ALA A 541 -2.97 -8.44 5.25
N TYR A 542 -3.25 -7.87 4.07
CA TYR A 542 -2.20 -7.34 3.21
C TYR A 542 -1.87 -5.90 3.63
N ARG A 543 -0.65 -5.68 4.10
CA ARG A 543 -0.09 -4.36 4.35
C ARG A 543 0.45 -3.80 3.04
N PHE A 544 -0.03 -2.63 2.63
CA PHE A 544 0.36 -1.99 1.37
C PHE A 544 1.54 -1.02 1.57
N LYS A 545 2.33 -0.83 0.51
CA LYS A 545 3.40 0.19 0.48
C LYS A 545 2.87 1.58 0.84
N ASN A 546 3.70 2.36 1.54
CA ASN A 546 3.40 3.75 1.91
C ASN A 546 2.13 3.93 2.76
N ASP A 547 1.79 2.94 3.58
CA ASP A 547 0.66 2.98 4.52
C ASP A 547 0.87 3.91 5.73
N TYR A 548 2.06 4.50 5.83
CA TYR A 548 2.41 5.52 6.81
C TYR A 548 3.33 6.57 6.17
N LYS A 549 3.02 7.85 6.38
CA LYS A 549 3.89 8.98 6.02
C LYS A 549 4.53 9.51 7.30
N LYS A 550 5.86 9.58 7.31
CA LYS A 550 6.63 10.28 8.35
C LYS A 550 6.48 11.79 8.23
#